data_AF-A0A9X0K3K8-F1
#
_entry.id   AF-A0A9X0K3K8-F1
#
_cell.length_a   1.000
_cell.length_b   1.000
_cell.length_c   1.000
_cell.angle_alpha   90.00
_cell.angle_beta   90.00
_cell.angle_gamma   90.00
#
_symmetry.space_group_name_H-M   'P 1'
#
loop_
_entity.id
_entity.type
_entity.pdbx_description
1 polymer ?
#
loop_
_entity_poly.entity_id
_entity_poly.type
_entity_poly.pdbx_seq_one_letter_code
_entity_poly.pdbx_strand_id
1 'polypeptide(L)'
;MAQIQFFRPEGLVHSPAFSHAAVVPPGMATVYLGGQDAVDTQGRLEGAGDIAAQASKALDNAVAALAAAGASLDDVVQWTVVMVQGSDVNAAYGAIAPRLARDEPPLVVASMVAALGLPGALIEISAIAAIVP
;
A
#
# COMPACT_ATOMS: atom_id res chain seq x y z
N MET A 1 4.21 -24.78 -1.09
CA MET A 1 4.91 -23.96 -0.08
C MET A 1 3.85 -23.28 0.77
N ALA A 2 4.12 -23.01 2.05
CA ALA A 2 3.16 -22.30 2.89
C ALA A 2 2.99 -20.86 2.37
N GLN A 3 1.76 -20.40 2.25
CA GLN A 3 1.40 -19.07 1.77
C GLN A 3 0.92 -18.20 2.93
N ILE A 4 0.97 -16.87 2.75
CA ILE A 4 0.31 -15.93 3.65
C ILE A 4 -1.19 -16.21 3.59
N GLN A 5 -1.83 -16.36 4.75
CA GLN A 5 -3.27 -16.59 4.85
C GLN A 5 -3.97 -15.30 5.25
N PHE A 6 -5.02 -14.91 4.53
CA PHE A 6 -5.83 -13.74 4.85
C PHE A 6 -7.23 -14.15 5.33
N PHE A 7 -7.73 -13.43 6.33
CA PHE A 7 -9.00 -13.77 6.99
C PHE A 7 -10.00 -12.63 6.84
N ARG A 8 -11.20 -12.98 6.34
CA ARG A 8 -12.39 -12.14 6.32
C ARG A 8 -13.52 -12.89 7.04
N PRO A 9 -13.55 -12.86 8.38
CA PRO A 9 -14.44 -13.72 9.17
C PRO A 9 -15.90 -13.31 9.02
N GLU A 10 -16.81 -14.28 9.23
CA GLU A 10 -18.23 -14.01 9.39
C GLU A 10 -18.46 -13.03 10.57
N GLY A 11 -19.42 -12.12 10.41
CA GLY A 11 -19.73 -11.09 11.40
C GLY A 11 -18.97 -9.78 11.23
N LEU A 12 -18.00 -9.69 10.32
CA LEU A 12 -17.37 -8.44 9.91
C LEU A 12 -17.69 -8.08 8.45
N VAL A 13 -17.44 -6.82 8.07
CA VAL A 13 -17.65 -6.35 6.70
C VAL A 13 -16.78 -7.17 5.72
N HIS A 14 -17.38 -7.65 4.64
CA HIS A 14 -16.66 -8.32 3.57
C HIS A 14 -16.29 -7.31 2.48
N SER A 15 -15.02 -6.90 2.45
CA SER A 15 -14.50 -5.90 1.51
C SER A 15 -13.70 -6.56 0.38
N PRO A 16 -13.83 -6.08 -0.88
CA PRO A 16 -12.90 -6.43 -1.95
C PRO A 16 -11.53 -5.73 -1.81
N ALA A 17 -11.43 -4.72 -0.94
CA ALA A 17 -10.23 -3.88 -0.83
C ALA A 17 -9.27 -4.31 0.29
N PHE A 18 -9.73 -5.06 1.29
CA PHE A 18 -8.88 -5.46 2.42
C PHE A 18 -9.38 -6.72 3.13
N SER A 19 -8.46 -7.37 3.86
CA SER A 19 -8.74 -8.43 4.83
C SER A 19 -8.60 -7.95 6.28
N HIS A 20 -9.17 -8.67 7.24
CA HIS A 20 -9.19 -8.26 8.66
C HIS A 20 -8.01 -8.79 9.47
N ALA A 21 -7.48 -9.95 9.13
CA ALA A 21 -6.29 -10.52 9.77
C ALA A 21 -5.46 -11.30 8.75
N ALA A 22 -4.17 -11.48 9.04
CA ALA A 22 -3.26 -12.28 8.22
C ALA A 22 -2.33 -13.13 9.09
N VAL A 23 -1.98 -14.32 8.59
CA VAL A 23 -0.96 -15.19 9.21
C VAL A 23 0.15 -15.41 8.20
N VAL A 24 1.37 -14.99 8.56
CA VAL A 24 2.60 -15.32 7.83
C VAL A 24 3.13 -16.65 8.35
N PRO A 25 3.29 -17.68 7.50
CA PRO A 25 3.77 -18.98 7.94
C PRO A 25 5.25 -18.94 8.38
N PRO A 26 5.69 -19.88 9.23
CA PRO A 26 7.10 -20.03 9.59
C PRO A 26 7.99 -20.23 8.36
N GLY A 27 9.20 -19.68 8.39
CA GLY A 27 10.20 -19.82 7.32
C GLY A 27 10.18 -18.73 6.25
N MET A 28 9.31 -17.71 6.39
CA MET A 28 9.35 -16.50 5.57
C MET A 28 10.14 -15.38 6.24
N ALA A 29 10.81 -14.55 5.44
CA ALA A 29 11.42 -13.30 5.87
C ALA A 29 10.43 -12.14 5.72
N THR A 30 10.37 -11.26 6.72
CA THR A 30 9.53 -10.05 6.66
C THR A 30 10.30 -8.90 6.03
N VAL A 31 9.69 -8.25 5.05
CA VAL A 31 10.17 -7.02 4.42
C VAL A 31 9.38 -5.84 5.00
N TYR A 32 10.10 -4.86 5.54
CA TYR A 32 9.52 -3.61 6.02
C TYR A 32 9.80 -2.50 5.00
N LEU A 33 8.74 -1.99 4.38
CA LEU A 33 8.81 -0.95 3.36
C LEU A 33 8.49 0.39 4.00
N GLY A 34 9.44 1.33 3.93
CA GLY A 34 9.25 2.71 4.39
C GLY A 34 8.25 3.48 3.53
N GLY A 35 7.77 4.61 4.05
CA GLY A 35 6.79 5.46 3.35
C GLY A 35 7.25 5.87 1.95
N GLN A 36 6.35 5.72 0.97
CA GLN A 36 6.51 6.15 -0.41
C GLN A 36 5.48 7.22 -0.71
N ASP A 37 5.95 8.40 -1.07
CA ASP A 37 5.17 9.48 -1.63
C ASP A 37 5.37 9.56 -3.15
N ALA A 38 4.83 10.60 -3.77
CA ALA A 38 4.83 10.77 -5.22
C ALA A 38 6.06 11.49 -5.76
N VAL A 39 7.27 11.16 -5.30
CA VAL A 39 8.51 11.79 -5.80
C VAL A 39 9.19 11.03 -6.94
N ASP A 40 9.92 11.77 -7.77
CA ASP A 40 10.87 11.24 -8.75
C ASP A 40 12.22 10.84 -8.11
N THR A 41 13.17 10.38 -8.93
CA THR A 41 14.51 9.97 -8.45
C THR A 41 15.37 11.12 -7.93
N GLN A 42 14.93 12.36 -8.11
CA GLN A 42 15.56 13.58 -7.59
C GLN A 42 14.82 14.12 -6.35
N GLY A 43 13.80 13.41 -5.86
CA GLY A 43 12.98 13.83 -4.72
C GLY A 43 11.96 14.93 -5.05
N ARG A 44 11.66 15.15 -6.34
CA ARG A 44 10.70 16.17 -6.77
C ARG A 44 9.31 15.57 -6.86
N LEU A 45 8.33 16.25 -6.27
CA LEU A 45 6.92 15.85 -6.33
C LEU A 45 6.40 15.81 -7.77
N GLU A 46 5.80 14.69 -8.15
CA GLU A 46 5.02 14.51 -9.38
C GLU A 46 3.51 14.53 -9.03
N GLY A 47 2.67 15.03 -9.95
CA GLY A 47 1.22 15.07 -9.74
C GLY A 47 0.75 16.10 -8.70
N ALA A 48 1.38 17.27 -8.64
CA ALA A 48 0.98 18.33 -7.69
C ALA A 48 -0.53 18.66 -7.83
N GLY A 49 -1.27 18.55 -6.72
CA GLY A 49 -2.72 18.79 -6.69
C GLY A 49 -3.59 17.66 -7.26
N ASP A 50 -2.99 16.57 -7.75
CA ASP A 50 -3.69 15.42 -8.33
C ASP A 50 -3.43 14.16 -7.49
N ILE A 51 -4.38 13.83 -6.62
CA ILE A 51 -4.30 12.65 -5.74
C ILE A 51 -4.23 11.33 -6.51
N ALA A 52 -4.86 11.22 -7.69
CA ALA A 52 -4.85 10.00 -8.48
C ALA A 52 -3.47 9.77 -9.11
N ALA A 53 -2.86 10.83 -9.65
CA ALA A 53 -1.48 10.80 -10.14
C ALA A 53 -0.50 10.47 -8.99
N GLN A 54 -0.67 11.10 -7.83
CA GLN A 54 0.20 10.85 -6.67
C GLN A 54 0.06 9.42 -6.12
N ALA A 55 -1.16 8.88 -6.04
CA ALA A 55 -1.37 7.50 -5.60
C ALA A 55 -0.71 6.50 -6.55
N SER A 56 -0.82 6.73 -7.86
CA SER A 56 -0.16 5.90 -8.88
C SER A 56 1.36 5.91 -8.73
N LYS A 57 1.94 7.11 -8.55
CA LYS A 57 3.39 7.27 -8.38
C LYS A 57 3.89 6.67 -7.06
N ALA A 58 3.19 6.88 -5.96
CA ALA A 58 3.51 6.28 -4.67
C ALA A 58 3.51 4.75 -4.77
N LEU A 59 2.55 4.16 -5.50
CA LEU A 59 2.54 2.72 -5.77
C LEU A 59 3.72 2.27 -6.65
N ASP A 60 4.10 3.03 -7.67
CA ASP A 60 5.30 2.71 -8.48
C ASP A 60 6.58 2.70 -7.64
N ASN A 61 6.73 3.69 -6.76
CA ASN A 61 7.84 3.77 -5.82
C ASN A 61 7.82 2.58 -4.84
N ALA A 62 6.64 2.18 -4.35
CA ALA A 62 6.49 1.00 -3.50
C ALA A 62 6.84 -0.29 -4.24
N VAL A 63 6.44 -0.45 -5.50
CA VAL A 63 6.82 -1.60 -6.33
C VAL A 63 8.33 -1.68 -6.51
N ALA A 64 8.99 -0.55 -6.78
CA ALA A 64 10.44 -0.51 -6.90
C ALA A 64 11.15 -0.90 -5.59
N ALA A 65 10.66 -0.41 -4.45
CA ALA A 65 11.20 -0.73 -3.13
C ALA A 65 10.99 -2.21 -2.75
N LEU A 66 9.81 -2.78 -3.03
CA LEU A 66 9.55 -4.22 -2.84
C LEU A 66 10.50 -5.05 -3.71
N ALA A 67 10.64 -4.70 -4.99
CA ALA A 67 11.49 -5.44 -5.92
C ALA A 67 12.96 -5.45 -5.49
N ALA A 68 13.46 -4.34 -4.92
CA ALA A 68 14.81 -4.26 -4.37
C ALA A 68 15.04 -5.23 -3.19
N ALA A 69 13.98 -5.62 -2.48
CA ALA A 69 13.99 -6.62 -1.41
C ALA A 69 13.61 -8.03 -1.90
N GLY A 70 13.43 -8.25 -3.21
CA GLY A 70 12.99 -9.52 -3.77
C GLY A 70 11.49 -9.81 -3.59
N ALA A 71 10.70 -8.80 -3.20
CA ALA A 71 9.26 -8.90 -3.02
C ALA A 71 8.49 -8.30 -4.21
N SER A 72 7.22 -8.67 -4.29
CA SER A 72 6.23 -8.17 -5.24
C SER A 72 4.99 -7.68 -4.50
N LEU A 73 3.99 -7.15 -5.24
CA LEU A 73 2.69 -6.78 -4.65
C LEU A 73 1.96 -8.00 -4.05
N ASP A 74 2.25 -9.21 -4.54
CA ASP A 74 1.62 -10.42 -4.03
C ASP A 74 2.13 -10.83 -2.65
N ASP A 75 3.32 -10.38 -2.29
CA ASP A 75 3.97 -10.66 -1.00
C ASP A 75 3.52 -9.72 0.11
N VAL A 76 2.74 -8.67 -0.21
CA VAL A 76 2.29 -7.68 0.77
C VAL A 76 1.28 -8.30 1.74
N VAL A 77 1.58 -8.15 3.04
CA VAL A 77 0.74 -8.56 4.16
C VAL A 77 -0.17 -7.40 4.58
N GLN A 78 0.36 -6.19 4.68
CA GLN A 78 -0.37 -5.00 5.12
C GLN A 78 0.10 -3.75 4.40
N TRP A 79 -0.85 -2.92 3.98
CA TRP A 79 -0.64 -1.51 3.61
C TRP A 79 -0.98 -0.57 4.76
N THR A 80 -0.20 0.49 4.92
CA THR A 80 -0.59 1.69 5.65
C THR A 80 -0.71 2.82 4.65
N VAL A 81 -1.87 3.48 4.61
CA VAL A 81 -2.19 4.56 3.67
C VAL A 81 -2.50 5.82 4.47
N VAL A 82 -1.70 6.85 4.28
CA VAL A 82 -1.88 8.15 4.94
C VAL A 82 -2.22 9.17 3.88
N MET A 83 -3.35 9.87 4.04
CA MET A 83 -3.81 10.89 3.09
C MET A 83 -4.01 12.23 3.79
N VAL A 84 -3.77 13.31 3.07
CA VAL A 84 -4.08 14.66 3.57
C VAL A 84 -5.60 14.87 3.65
N GLN A 85 -6.07 15.55 4.69
CA GLN A 85 -7.48 15.90 4.85
C GLN A 85 -8.02 16.65 3.61
N GLY A 86 -9.18 16.22 3.13
CA GLY A 86 -9.81 16.78 1.92
C GLY A 86 -9.38 16.08 0.61
N SER A 87 -8.41 15.17 0.65
CA SER A 87 -8.08 14.32 -0.50
C SER A 87 -9.24 13.42 -0.90
N ASP A 88 -9.45 13.26 -2.21
CA ASP A 88 -10.46 12.34 -2.76
C ASP A 88 -9.95 10.89 -2.69
N VAL A 89 -10.47 10.14 -1.71
CA VAL A 89 -10.13 8.73 -1.49
C VAL A 89 -10.52 7.85 -2.67
N ASN A 90 -11.65 8.15 -3.34
CA ASN A 90 -12.12 7.34 -4.46
C ASN A 90 -11.23 7.54 -5.68
N ALA A 91 -10.78 8.78 -5.92
CA ALA A 91 -9.81 9.08 -6.97
C ALA A 91 -8.45 8.39 -6.68
N ALA A 92 -7.96 8.47 -5.44
CA ALA A 92 -6.73 7.81 -5.02
C ALA A 92 -6.80 6.28 -5.24
N TYR A 93 -7.84 5.65 -4.68
CA TYR A 93 -8.03 4.21 -4.76
C TYR A 93 -8.31 3.75 -6.19
N GLY A 94 -9.16 4.46 -6.94
CA GLY A 94 -9.50 4.12 -8.32
C GLY A 94 -8.29 4.08 -9.25
N ALA A 95 -7.27 4.91 -8.99
CA ALA A 95 -6.03 4.93 -9.76
C ALA A 95 -5.16 3.68 -9.56
N ILE A 96 -5.21 3.05 -8.36
CA ILE A 96 -4.33 1.94 -7.98
C ILE A 96 -5.04 0.59 -7.86
N ALA A 97 -6.36 0.58 -7.67
CA ALA A 97 -7.14 -0.63 -7.44
C ALA A 97 -6.96 -1.72 -8.51
N PRO A 98 -6.89 -1.40 -9.83
CA PRO A 98 -6.68 -2.43 -10.84
C PRO A 98 -5.35 -3.21 -10.69
N ARG A 99 -4.33 -2.59 -10.09
CA ARG A 99 -3.02 -3.22 -9.85
C ARG A 99 -2.95 -3.98 -8.53
N LEU A 100 -3.86 -3.69 -7.60
CA LEU A 100 -3.94 -4.31 -6.27
C LEU A 100 -5.05 -5.36 -6.16
N ALA A 101 -5.90 -5.48 -7.18
CA ALA A 101 -7.03 -6.39 -7.20
C ALA A 101 -6.56 -7.85 -7.18
N ARG A 102 -6.98 -8.58 -6.15
CA ARG A 102 -6.76 -10.02 -5.98
C ARG A 102 -7.84 -10.61 -5.06
N ASP A 103 -8.05 -11.92 -5.15
CA ASP A 103 -9.13 -12.62 -4.42
C ASP A 103 -9.03 -12.45 -2.90
N GLU A 104 -7.79 -12.47 -2.39
CA GLU A 104 -7.46 -12.32 -0.97
C GLU A 104 -6.62 -11.04 -0.75
N PRO A 105 -7.25 -9.86 -0.66
CA PRO A 105 -6.53 -8.59 -0.52
C PRO A 105 -5.78 -8.50 0.82
N PRO A 106 -4.69 -7.73 0.90
CA PRO A 106 -3.92 -7.54 2.12
C PRO A 106 -4.70 -6.80 3.21
N LEU A 107 -4.09 -6.68 4.39
CA LEU A 107 -4.59 -5.78 5.43
C LEU A 107 -4.41 -4.33 4.98
N VAL A 108 -5.29 -3.43 5.43
CA VAL A 108 -5.18 -1.99 5.14
C VAL A 108 -5.48 -1.19 6.39
N VAL A 109 -4.58 -0.29 6.75
CA VAL A 109 -4.82 0.79 7.71
C VAL A 109 -4.83 2.10 6.93
N ALA A 110 -5.87 2.90 7.08
CA ALA A 110 -5.97 4.19 6.42
C ALA A 110 -6.19 5.32 7.44
N SER A 111 -5.50 6.46 7.26
CA SER A 111 -5.67 7.64 8.10
C SER A 111 -5.69 8.92 7.28
N MET A 112 -6.43 9.91 7.80
CA MET A 112 -6.45 11.28 7.29
C MET A 112 -5.67 12.19 8.22
N VAL A 113 -4.67 12.90 7.69
CA VAL A 113 -3.77 13.78 8.46
C VAL A 113 -3.81 15.21 7.96
N ALA A 114 -3.37 16.16 8.78
CA ALA A 114 -3.34 17.57 8.39
C ALA A 114 -2.32 17.85 7.27
N ALA A 115 -1.18 17.16 7.27
CA ALA A 115 -0.12 17.29 6.28
C ALA A 115 0.81 16.07 6.31
N LEU A 116 1.57 15.87 5.23
CA LEU A 116 2.67 14.91 5.13
C LEU A 116 4.03 15.60 5.25
N GLY A 117 5.10 14.81 5.36
CA GLY A 117 6.46 15.34 5.50
C GLY A 117 6.94 16.12 4.27
N LEU A 118 6.53 15.70 3.07
CA LEU A 118 6.81 16.39 1.82
C LEU A 118 5.74 17.45 1.51
N PRO A 119 6.10 18.74 1.38
CA PRO A 119 5.15 19.78 0.97
C PRO A 119 4.49 19.47 -0.38
N GLY A 120 3.16 19.51 -0.41
CA GLY A 120 2.36 19.23 -1.61
C GLY A 120 2.04 17.76 -1.85
N ALA A 121 2.64 16.83 -1.11
CA ALA A 121 2.20 15.44 -1.10
C ALA A 121 0.81 15.32 -0.46
N LEU A 122 -0.04 14.52 -1.09
CA LEU A 122 -1.43 14.28 -0.70
C LEU A 122 -1.63 12.85 -0.18
N ILE A 123 -0.70 11.95 -0.48
CA ILE A 123 -0.70 10.54 -0.08
C ILE A 123 0.71 10.03 0.18
N GLU A 124 0.84 9.19 1.20
CA GLU A 124 2.02 8.38 1.49
C GLU A 124 1.56 6.95 1.79
N ILE A 125 2.21 5.96 1.20
CA ILE A 125 1.91 4.53 1.45
C ILE A 125 3.14 3.80 1.97
N SER A 126 2.95 2.89 2.92
CA SER A 126 3.98 1.98 3.40
C SER A 126 3.44 0.56 3.49
N ALA A 127 4.34 -0.43 3.57
CA ALA A 127 3.93 -1.83 3.57
C ALA A 127 4.76 -2.71 4.49
N ILE A 128 4.15 -3.81 4.90
CA ILE A 128 4.84 -4.99 5.41
C ILE A 128 4.57 -6.10 4.41
N ALA A 129 5.63 -6.77 3.94
CA ALA A 129 5.55 -7.92 3.05
C ALA A 129 6.28 -9.14 3.65
N ALA A 130 6.03 -10.33 3.11
CA ALA A 130 6.70 -11.56 3.54
C ALA A 130 7.08 -12.42 2.32
N ILE A 131 8.35 -12.84 2.26
CA ILE A 131 8.91 -13.61 1.14
C ILE A 131 9.56 -14.91 1.63
N VAL A 132 9.70 -15.88 0.74
CA VAL A 132 10.55 -17.05 0.98
C VAL A 132 12.02 -16.64 0.76
N PRO A 133 12.93 -16.86 1.72
CA PRO A 133 14.35 -16.53 1.58
C PRO A 133 15.07 -17.29 0.45
#